data_AF-A0A250VUQ2-F1
#
_entry.id   AF-A0A250VUQ2-F1
#
_cell.length_a   1.000
_cell.length_b   1.000
_cell.length_c   1.000
_cell.angle_alpha   90.00
_cell.angle_beta   90.00
_cell.angle_gamma   90.00
#
_symmetry.space_group_name_H-M   'P 1'
#
loop_
_entity.id
_entity.type
_entity.pdbx_description
1 polymer ?
#
loop_
_entity_poly.entity_id
_entity_poly.type
_entity_poly.pdbx_seq_one_letter_code
_entity_poly.pdbx_strand_id
1 'polypeptide(L)'
;MIEAALDAGCSSNWVTGDEVYGQDPQLRSALEARGVGYVLAVARTTKVRINENRTVVQAATVAASLPRDTWHRQSADAGTKGPRSYDWTWVQTGADKNRLLLIRRNPATGELAFYRCWSPGQVALVAPIRVAGTRWCIEECFHAAQGQVGLDHYQVRHWTSWHRHVTLAMLALASLTAVAAGAKPDRSADPDRPVHSCDPFDLTIPEIRHLIGTLFKPPAAPPHHLLAWSIWRRLLQAQADAPTTDDGSPAAWTPRSRSHTGGLVTEALLRSQRGLIMTTNRLEGVTEKLIPTALGLINVRVGGRPDGPAMMCWPSLMTAPCGSTSTSTSPRPTA
;
A
#
# COMPACT_ATOMS: atom_id res chain seq x y z
N MET A 1 18.39 13.58 -2.59
CA MET A 1 17.02 13.60 -3.15
C MET A 1 16.12 14.58 -2.41
N ILE A 2 15.96 14.45 -1.08
CA ILE A 2 15.14 15.39 -0.28
C ILE A 2 15.65 16.83 -0.43
N GLU A 3 16.96 17.06 -0.26
CA GLU A 3 17.55 18.38 -0.45
C GLU A 3 17.30 18.94 -1.85
N ALA A 4 17.57 18.14 -2.90
CA ALA A 4 17.30 18.54 -4.28
C ALA A 4 15.82 18.88 -4.53
N ALA A 5 14.88 18.17 -3.89
CA ALA A 5 13.45 18.49 -3.99
C ALA A 5 13.11 19.81 -3.29
N LEU A 6 13.67 20.05 -2.10
CA LEU A 6 13.51 21.31 -1.38
C LEU A 6 14.13 22.49 -2.15
N ASP A 7 15.32 22.29 -2.72
CA ASP A 7 16.02 23.28 -3.57
C ASP A 7 15.24 23.58 -4.86
N ALA A 8 14.52 22.59 -5.39
CA ALA A 8 13.62 22.76 -6.53
C ALA A 8 12.28 23.44 -6.18
N GLY A 9 12.07 23.83 -4.92
CA GLY A 9 10.88 24.56 -4.48
C GLY A 9 9.71 23.68 -4.01
N CYS A 10 9.90 22.37 -3.84
CA CYS A 10 8.87 21.52 -3.23
C CYS A 10 8.71 21.90 -1.75
N SER A 11 7.59 22.54 -1.40
CA SER A 11 7.30 22.90 -0.02
C SER A 11 6.84 21.67 0.78
N SER A 12 7.59 21.30 1.82
CA SER A 12 7.11 20.40 2.87
C SER A 12 7.51 20.91 4.24
N ASN A 13 6.58 20.89 5.18
CA ASN A 13 6.82 21.28 6.57
C ASN A 13 7.43 20.13 7.40
N TRP A 14 7.32 18.89 6.90
CA TRP A 14 7.69 17.69 7.63
C TRP A 14 8.35 16.64 6.72
N VAL A 15 9.32 15.91 7.26
CA VAL A 15 9.92 14.72 6.65
C VAL A 15 9.78 13.53 7.59
N THR A 16 9.35 12.39 7.04
CA THR A 16 9.28 11.13 7.77
C THR A 16 10.11 10.06 7.07
N GLY A 17 10.63 9.10 7.83
CA GLY A 17 11.58 8.12 7.33
C GLY A 17 11.72 6.91 8.24
N ASP A 18 12.25 5.83 7.68
CA ASP A 18 12.58 4.61 8.41
C ASP A 18 13.83 4.76 9.30
N GLU A 19 14.19 3.64 9.92
CA GLU A 19 15.33 3.55 10.84
C GLU A 19 16.66 3.91 10.17
N VAL A 20 16.85 3.59 8.90
CA VAL A 20 18.09 3.87 8.16
C VAL A 20 18.30 5.38 8.07
N TYR A 21 17.26 6.11 7.67
CA TYR A 21 17.31 7.58 7.61
C TYR A 21 17.39 8.20 9.00
N GLY A 22 16.73 7.60 9.99
CA GLY A 22 16.76 8.08 11.36
C GLY A 22 18.11 7.93 12.05
N GLN A 23 19.06 7.15 11.53
CA GLN A 23 20.43 7.11 12.03
C GLN A 23 21.35 8.17 11.38
N ASP A 24 20.98 8.72 10.23
CA ASP A 24 21.82 9.65 9.47
C ASP A 24 21.87 11.05 10.12
N PRO A 25 23.04 11.49 10.68
CA PRO A 25 23.18 12.82 11.26
C PRO A 25 23.25 13.93 10.21
N GLN A 26 23.72 13.65 8.99
CA GLN A 26 23.84 14.66 7.92
C GLN A 26 22.45 15.05 7.43
N LEU A 27 21.59 14.06 7.17
CA LEU A 27 20.19 14.29 6.82
C LEU A 27 19.48 15.16 7.86
N ARG A 28 19.59 14.81 9.15
CA ARG A 28 18.96 15.60 10.22
C ARG A 28 19.49 17.03 10.25
N SER A 29 20.80 17.22 10.18
CA SER A 29 21.41 18.55 10.21
C SER A 29 20.98 19.40 9.02
N ALA A 30 20.86 18.80 7.83
CA ALA A 30 20.39 19.48 6.63
C ALA A 30 18.91 19.90 6.75
N LEU A 31 18.05 19.07 7.33
CA LEU A 31 16.64 19.39 7.57
C LEU A 31 16.49 20.50 8.62
N GLU A 32 17.25 20.44 9.72
CA GLU A 32 17.24 21.48 10.74
C GLU A 32 17.71 22.83 10.19
N ALA A 33 18.80 22.85 9.39
CA ALA A 33 19.32 24.06 8.76
C ALA A 33 18.32 24.72 7.79
N ARG A 34 17.43 23.91 7.19
CA ARG A 34 16.38 24.36 6.27
C ARG A 34 15.06 24.67 6.98
N GLY A 35 14.99 24.53 8.31
CA GLY A 35 13.77 24.75 9.09
C GLY A 35 12.67 23.71 8.85
N VAL A 36 13.00 22.54 8.30
CA VAL A 36 12.03 21.49 7.98
C VAL A 36 11.93 20.51 9.15
N GLY A 37 10.72 20.37 9.71
CA GLY A 37 10.48 19.41 10.79
C GLY A 37 10.70 17.98 10.33
N TYR A 38 11.04 17.08 11.26
CA TYR A 38 11.15 15.66 10.92
C TYR A 38 10.64 14.74 12.02
N VAL A 39 10.24 13.55 11.61
CA VAL A 39 9.89 12.41 12.47
C VAL A 39 10.50 11.16 11.85
N LEU A 40 11.67 10.75 12.34
CA LEU A 40 12.41 9.63 11.76
C LEU A 40 12.38 8.45 12.72
N ALA A 41 12.02 7.26 12.23
CA ALA A 41 12.08 6.05 13.04
C ALA A 41 13.53 5.79 13.48
N VAL A 42 13.73 5.24 14.67
CA VAL A 42 15.06 4.93 15.20
C VAL A 42 15.07 3.59 15.93
N ALA A 43 16.24 2.97 15.99
CA ALA A 43 16.44 1.72 16.72
C ALA A 43 16.12 1.91 18.20
N ARG A 44 15.62 0.85 18.85
CA ARG A 44 15.45 0.83 20.32
C ARG A 44 16.76 1.07 21.08
N THR A 45 17.91 0.75 20.47
CA THR A 45 19.27 0.94 21.02
C THR A 45 19.80 2.35 20.82
N THR A 46 19.08 3.20 20.09
CA THR A 46 19.50 4.58 19.80
C THR A 46 19.69 5.34 21.08
N LYS A 47 20.88 5.94 21.23
CA LYS A 47 21.21 6.77 22.39
C LYS A 47 20.58 8.15 22.24
N VAL A 48 19.82 8.53 23.24
CA VAL A 48 19.23 9.86 23.40
C VAL A 48 19.78 10.53 24.64
N ARG A 49 19.87 11.86 24.60
CA ARG A 49 20.22 12.67 25.75
C ARG A 49 18.94 13.22 26.36
N ILE A 50 18.69 12.89 27.62
CA ILE A 50 17.53 13.36 28.41
C ILE A 50 18.01 14.22 29.59
N ASN A 51 17.06 14.80 30.34
CA ASN A 51 17.35 15.64 31.51
C ASN A 51 18.29 16.81 31.18
N GLU A 52 17.92 17.64 30.20
CA GLU A 52 18.73 18.80 29.75
C GLU A 52 20.16 18.41 29.36
N ASN A 53 20.28 17.37 28.52
CA ASN A 53 21.57 16.81 28.08
C ASN A 53 22.45 16.13 29.15
N ARG A 54 22.00 15.98 30.40
CA ARG A 54 22.84 15.42 31.48
C ARG A 54 22.96 13.90 31.45
N THR A 55 22.00 13.19 30.87
CA THR A 55 21.99 11.72 30.90
C THR A 55 21.87 11.14 29.49
N VAL A 56 22.81 10.27 29.11
CA VAL A 56 22.77 9.50 27.85
C VAL A 56 22.16 8.14 28.14
N VAL A 57 21.02 7.84 27.52
CA VAL A 57 20.26 6.60 27.76
C VAL A 57 19.78 6.02 26.43
N GLN A 58 19.61 4.71 26.34
CA GLN A 58 19.00 4.08 25.16
C GLN A 58 17.49 4.34 25.15
N ALA A 59 16.91 4.54 23.96
CA ALA A 59 15.47 4.77 23.81
C ALA A 59 14.61 3.68 24.49
N ALA A 60 15.03 2.41 24.43
CA ALA A 60 14.36 1.31 25.12
C ALA A 60 14.33 1.47 26.64
N THR A 61 15.45 1.88 27.24
CA THR A 61 15.55 2.10 28.70
C THR A 61 14.69 3.27 29.13
N VAL A 62 14.61 4.33 28.30
CA VAL A 62 13.69 5.45 28.52
C VAL A 62 12.24 4.97 28.54
N ALA A 63 11.80 4.18 27.54
CA ALA A 63 10.44 3.64 27.53
C ALA A 63 10.13 2.78 28.77
N ALA A 64 11.10 1.99 29.24
CA ALA A 64 10.93 1.13 30.42
C ALA A 64 10.84 1.91 31.74
N SER A 65 11.45 3.11 31.82
CA SER A 65 11.43 3.95 33.02
C SER A 65 10.20 4.86 33.11
N LEU A 66 9.39 4.95 32.05
CA LEU A 66 8.25 5.86 32.01
C LEU A 66 7.06 5.29 32.82
N PRO A 67 6.45 6.11 33.70
CA PRO A 67 5.22 5.75 34.39
C PRO A 67 4.06 5.42 33.42
N ARG A 68 3.14 4.56 33.84
CA ARG A 68 2.04 4.08 32.97
C ARG A 68 1.04 5.16 32.56
N ASP A 69 0.86 6.18 33.39
CA ASP A 69 -0.02 7.33 33.18
C ASP A 69 0.50 8.33 32.13
N THR A 70 1.77 8.24 31.74
CA THR A 70 2.37 9.07 30.68
C THR A 70 2.04 8.60 29.25
N TRP A 71 1.26 7.52 29.12
CA TRP A 71 0.85 6.95 27.83
C TRP A 71 -0.55 7.42 27.46
N HIS A 72 -0.68 7.97 26.26
CA HIS A 72 -1.92 8.53 25.74
C HIS A 72 -2.35 7.78 24.48
N ARG A 73 -3.59 7.27 24.49
CA ARG A 73 -4.19 6.62 23.31
C ARG A 73 -4.52 7.68 22.27
N GLN A 74 -3.87 7.63 21.10
CA GLN A 74 -4.16 8.50 19.97
C GLN A 74 -4.14 7.74 18.65
N SER A 75 -5.01 8.17 17.72
CA SER A 75 -5.03 7.63 16.36
C SER A 75 -4.01 8.36 15.49
N ALA A 76 -3.20 7.60 14.75
CA ALA A 76 -2.21 8.16 13.84
C ALA A 76 -2.82 8.59 12.51
N ASP A 77 -3.94 7.97 12.10
CA ASP A 77 -4.82 8.38 10.99
C ASP A 77 -6.09 7.49 10.91
N ALA A 78 -7.07 7.92 10.11
CA ALA A 78 -8.21 7.10 9.68
C ALA A 78 -7.76 6.11 8.58
N GLY A 79 -7.28 4.93 8.98
CA GLY A 79 -6.93 3.89 8.02
C GLY A 79 -8.16 3.34 7.28
N THR A 80 -7.94 2.69 6.14
CA THR A 80 -8.96 1.97 5.35
C THR A 80 -9.65 0.82 6.11
N LYS A 81 -9.08 0.41 7.26
CA LYS A 81 -9.64 -0.60 8.18
C LYS A 81 -10.12 -0.01 9.51
N GLY A 82 -10.32 1.31 9.57
CA GLY A 82 -10.68 2.06 10.78
C GLY A 82 -9.50 2.81 11.43
N PRO A 83 -9.78 3.64 12.45
CA PRO A 83 -8.75 4.44 13.13
C PRO A 83 -7.70 3.54 13.78
N ARG A 84 -6.44 3.69 13.36
CA ARG A 84 -5.31 2.92 13.92
C ARG A 84 -4.84 3.59 15.20
N SER A 85 -5.42 3.14 16.31
CA SER A 85 -5.18 3.71 17.64
C SER A 85 -3.99 3.03 18.33
N TYR A 86 -2.98 3.82 18.67
CA TYR A 86 -1.79 3.38 19.41
C TYR A 86 -1.66 4.14 20.72
N ASP A 87 -0.96 3.55 21.68
CA ASP A 87 -0.52 4.28 22.88
C ASP A 87 0.75 5.06 22.54
N TRP A 88 0.78 6.35 22.84
CA TRP A 88 1.91 7.23 22.57
C TRP A 88 2.43 7.88 23.84
N THR A 89 3.74 8.03 23.93
CA THR A 89 4.40 8.84 24.95
C THR A 89 5.58 9.57 24.32
N TRP A 90 6.09 10.61 24.97
CA TRP A 90 7.19 11.40 24.45
C TRP A 90 8.09 11.91 25.56
N VAL A 91 9.37 12.10 25.22
CA VAL A 91 10.38 12.64 26.14
C VAL A 91 11.17 13.71 25.42
N GLN A 92 11.39 14.84 26.08
CA GLN A 92 12.29 15.87 25.56
C GLN A 92 13.72 15.34 25.53
N THR A 93 14.36 15.50 24.38
CA THR A 93 15.75 15.12 24.19
C THR A 93 16.55 16.36 23.85
N GLY A 94 17.81 16.44 24.25
CA GLY A 94 18.60 17.65 24.00
C GLY A 94 18.50 18.68 25.12
N ALA A 95 19.01 19.89 24.83
CA ALA A 95 18.83 21.08 25.66
C ALA A 95 17.70 21.98 25.13
N ASP A 96 17.28 21.79 23.89
CA ASP A 96 16.21 22.54 23.25
C ASP A 96 14.87 21.81 23.34
N LYS A 97 13.78 22.56 23.57
CA LYS A 97 12.42 22.01 23.67
C LYS A 97 11.87 21.49 22.34
N ASN A 98 12.64 21.64 21.26
CA ASN A 98 12.26 21.30 19.90
C ASN A 98 12.56 19.85 19.53
N ARG A 99 13.43 19.17 20.29
CA ARG A 99 13.81 17.78 20.05
C ARG A 99 13.05 16.84 20.97
N LEU A 100 12.38 15.86 20.39
CA LEU A 100 11.55 14.89 21.12
C LEU A 100 11.94 13.46 20.71
N LEU A 101 11.93 12.55 21.67
CA LEU A 101 11.80 11.11 21.41
C LEU A 101 10.33 10.76 21.54
N LEU A 102 9.69 10.43 20.43
CA LEU A 102 8.32 9.93 20.39
C LEU A 102 8.35 8.40 20.43
N ILE A 103 7.51 7.81 21.27
CA ILE A 103 7.45 6.37 21.50
C ILE A 103 6.01 5.92 21.28
N ARG A 104 5.86 4.93 20.40
CA ARG A 104 4.58 4.30 20.07
C ARG A 104 4.56 2.91 20.66
N ARG A 105 3.44 2.52 21.25
CA ARG A 105 3.16 1.17 21.73
C ARG A 105 1.90 0.63 21.08
N ASN A 106 2.02 -0.59 20.54
CA ASN A 106 0.87 -1.36 20.11
C ASN A 106 0.11 -1.87 21.34
N PRO A 107 -1.17 -1.54 21.49
CA PRO A 107 -1.94 -1.91 22.67
C PRO A 107 -2.26 -3.42 22.73
N ALA A 108 -2.33 -4.10 21.58
CA ALA A 108 -2.63 -5.52 21.50
C ALA A 108 -1.38 -6.38 21.68
N THR A 109 -0.27 -6.02 21.01
CA THR A 109 0.96 -6.81 21.03
C THR A 109 1.99 -6.33 22.04
N GLY A 110 1.86 -5.10 22.55
CA GLY A 110 2.85 -4.45 23.41
C GLY A 110 4.11 -3.97 22.68
N GLU A 111 4.19 -4.16 21.36
CA GLU A 111 5.36 -3.80 20.55
C GLU A 111 5.63 -2.30 20.58
N LEU A 112 6.91 -1.93 20.72
CA LEU A 112 7.36 -0.54 20.78
C LEU A 112 8.02 -0.10 19.47
N ALA A 113 7.70 1.10 19.01
CA ALA A 113 8.43 1.81 17.95
C ALA A 113 8.89 3.18 18.46
N PHE A 114 10.08 3.60 18.03
CA PHE A 114 10.74 4.80 18.50
C PHE A 114 10.98 5.76 17.34
N TYR A 115 10.78 7.05 17.57
CA TYR A 115 10.97 8.09 16.57
C TYR A 115 11.73 9.27 17.17
N ARG A 116 12.75 9.74 16.45
CA ARG A 116 13.42 11.01 16.76
C ARG A 116 12.72 12.11 16.00
N CYS A 117 12.26 13.12 16.72
CA CYS A 117 11.49 14.22 16.18
C CYS A 117 12.21 15.56 16.41
N TRP A 118 12.08 16.47 15.46
CA TRP A 118 12.46 17.87 15.59
C TRP A 118 11.48 18.76 14.85
N SER A 119 11.27 19.98 15.36
CA SER A 119 10.50 21.02 14.69
C SER A 119 11.15 22.40 14.88
N PRO A 120 11.00 23.34 13.92
CA PRO A 120 11.59 24.68 14.03
C PRO A 120 11.02 25.51 15.20
N GLY A 121 9.79 25.22 15.62
CA GLY A 121 9.15 25.80 16.80
C GLY A 121 8.38 24.75 17.61
N GLN A 122 7.76 25.16 18.71
CA GLN A 122 6.90 24.27 19.48
C GLN A 122 5.66 23.91 18.68
N VAL A 123 5.38 22.61 18.56
CA VAL A 123 4.20 22.08 17.88
C VAL A 123 3.39 21.23 18.83
N ALA A 124 2.07 21.22 18.65
CA ALA A 124 1.21 20.28 19.36
C ALA A 124 1.59 18.84 18.97
N LEU A 125 1.65 17.95 19.95
CA LEU A 125 2.11 16.56 19.77
C LEU A 125 1.30 15.77 18.73
N VAL A 126 0.05 16.15 18.49
CA VAL A 126 -0.78 15.54 17.45
C VAL A 126 -0.12 15.64 16.06
N ALA A 127 0.66 16.70 15.80
CA ALA A 127 1.34 16.89 14.52
C ALA A 127 2.42 15.81 14.26
N PRO A 128 3.43 15.61 15.13
CA PRO A 128 4.42 14.54 14.92
C PRO A 128 3.79 13.13 14.98
N ILE A 129 2.71 12.92 15.73
CA ILE A 129 1.98 11.63 15.73
C ILE A 129 1.35 11.35 14.36
N ARG A 130 0.68 12.34 13.75
CA ARG A 130 0.14 12.21 12.40
C ARG A 130 1.24 11.96 11.37
N VAL A 131 2.34 12.71 11.45
CA VAL A 131 3.49 12.53 10.55
C VAL A 131 4.08 11.12 10.70
N ALA A 132 4.21 10.59 11.93
CA ALA A 132 4.62 9.20 12.15
C ALA A 132 3.64 8.20 11.51
N GLY A 133 2.34 8.50 11.57
CA GLY A 133 1.27 7.72 10.94
C GLY A 133 1.37 7.64 9.42
N THR A 134 1.76 8.73 8.75
CA THR A 134 1.90 8.77 7.28
C THR A 134 2.99 7.84 6.72
N ARG A 135 3.90 7.34 7.56
CA ARG A 135 4.93 6.38 7.13
C ARG A 135 4.31 5.14 6.46
N TRP A 136 3.15 4.69 6.93
CA TRP A 136 2.46 3.56 6.31
C TRP A 136 2.07 3.86 4.86
N CYS A 137 1.63 5.10 4.57
CA CYS A 137 1.27 5.50 3.21
C CYS A 137 2.42 5.29 2.23
N ILE A 138 3.67 5.35 2.69
CA ILE A 138 4.85 5.07 1.85
C ILE A 138 4.84 3.61 1.38
N GLU A 139 4.59 2.66 2.28
CA GLU A 139 4.51 1.23 1.95
C GLU A 139 3.35 0.95 0.98
N GLU A 140 2.19 1.56 1.23
CA GLU A 140 1.04 1.48 0.31
C GLU A 140 1.35 2.11 -1.06
N CYS A 141 2.07 3.24 -1.09
CA CYS A 141 2.54 3.85 -2.33
C CYS A 141 3.50 2.94 -3.09
N PHE A 142 4.45 2.28 -2.41
CA PHE A 142 5.37 1.34 -3.05
C PHE A 142 4.62 0.13 -3.62
N HIS A 143 3.70 -0.46 -2.85
CA HIS A 143 2.86 -1.54 -3.34
C HIS A 143 2.01 -1.14 -4.54
N ALA A 144 1.42 0.06 -4.51
CA ALA A 144 0.68 0.61 -5.64
C ALA A 144 1.61 0.87 -6.85
N ALA A 145 2.83 1.36 -6.61
CA ALA A 145 3.79 1.64 -7.66
C ALA A 145 4.22 0.36 -8.41
N GLN A 146 4.51 -0.70 -7.67
CA GLN A 146 4.81 -2.02 -8.25
C GLN A 146 3.61 -2.54 -9.05
N GLY A 147 2.43 -2.61 -8.42
CA GLY A 147 1.25 -3.21 -9.04
C GLY A 147 0.63 -2.42 -10.19
N GLN A 148 0.80 -1.09 -10.24
CA GLN A 148 0.12 -0.23 -11.22
C GLN A 148 1.05 0.34 -12.28
N VAL A 149 2.28 0.71 -11.94
CA VAL A 149 3.18 1.41 -12.88
C VAL A 149 4.47 0.66 -13.16
N GLY A 150 4.58 -0.59 -12.67
CA GLY A 150 5.75 -1.44 -12.93
C GLY A 150 7.02 -0.87 -12.33
N LEU A 151 6.95 -0.33 -11.11
CA LEU A 151 8.13 0.23 -10.42
C LEU A 151 9.29 -0.77 -10.35
N ASP A 152 8.97 -2.05 -10.21
CA ASP A 152 9.90 -3.19 -10.17
C ASP A 152 10.07 -3.90 -11.51
N HIS A 153 9.38 -3.47 -12.57
CA HIS A 153 9.47 -4.04 -13.92
C HIS A 153 10.62 -3.42 -14.72
N TYR A 154 11.85 -3.50 -14.19
CA TYR A 154 13.06 -3.06 -14.89
C TYR A 154 14.15 -4.14 -14.85
N GLN A 155 15.02 -4.15 -15.87
CA GLN A 155 16.19 -5.04 -15.95
C GLN A 155 17.51 -4.25 -15.98
N VAL A 156 17.46 -2.98 -15.58
CA VAL A 156 18.60 -2.06 -15.66
C VAL A 156 19.64 -2.33 -14.57
N ARG A 157 20.92 -2.22 -14.91
CA ARG A 157 22.06 -2.46 -13.98
C ARG A 157 22.87 -1.20 -13.67
N HIS A 158 22.57 -0.09 -14.31
CA HIS A 158 23.27 1.19 -14.11
C HIS A 158 22.40 2.17 -13.32
N TRP A 159 23.04 2.93 -12.43
CA TRP A 159 22.38 3.94 -11.60
C TRP A 159 21.50 4.90 -12.40
N THR A 160 22.03 5.49 -13.47
CA THR A 160 21.30 6.48 -14.28
C THR A 160 20.04 5.89 -14.91
N SER A 161 20.12 4.67 -15.43
CA SER A 161 18.98 3.98 -16.03
C SER A 161 17.93 3.61 -14.98
N TRP A 162 18.38 3.13 -13.81
CA TRP A 162 17.51 2.85 -12.66
C TRP A 162 16.79 4.11 -12.18
N HIS A 163 17.53 5.20 -11.98
CA HIS A 163 16.99 6.47 -11.52
C HIS A 163 15.94 7.02 -12.49
N ARG A 164 16.19 6.96 -13.81
CA ARG A 164 15.22 7.38 -14.82
C ARG A 164 13.94 6.54 -14.77
N HIS A 165 14.06 5.21 -14.67
CA HIS A 165 12.90 4.31 -14.56
C HIS A 165 12.06 4.61 -13.32
N VAL A 166 12.70 4.67 -12.15
CA VAL A 166 12.02 4.96 -10.88
C VAL A 166 11.33 6.32 -10.92
N THR A 167 11.99 7.34 -11.46
CA THR A 167 11.41 8.69 -11.58
C THR A 167 10.16 8.68 -12.47
N LEU A 168 10.22 8.03 -13.63
CA LEU A 168 9.07 7.95 -14.55
C LEU A 168 7.92 7.13 -13.96
N ALA A 169 8.20 6.01 -13.29
CA ALA A 169 7.20 5.20 -12.60
C ALA A 169 6.51 6.00 -11.49
N MET A 170 7.29 6.68 -10.63
CA MET A 170 6.72 7.51 -9.56
C MET A 170 5.92 8.70 -10.11
N LEU A 171 6.35 9.31 -11.22
CA LEU A 171 5.58 10.37 -11.90
C LEU A 171 4.26 9.83 -12.47
N ALA A 172 4.27 8.64 -13.07
CA ALA A 172 3.04 8.00 -13.56
C ALA A 172 2.07 7.72 -12.41
N LEU A 173 2.56 7.21 -11.27
CA LEU A 173 1.73 6.97 -10.09
C LEU A 173 1.18 8.29 -9.52
N ALA A 174 2.00 9.33 -9.42
CA ALA A 174 1.58 10.67 -9.00
C ALA A 174 0.46 11.22 -9.91
N SER A 175 0.57 11.00 -11.22
CA SER A 175 -0.45 11.42 -12.18
C SER A 175 -1.76 10.64 -11.98
N LEU A 176 -1.70 9.31 -11.83
CA LEU A 176 -2.90 8.49 -11.58
C LEU A 176 -3.58 8.82 -10.25
N THR A 177 -2.80 9.07 -9.20
CA THR A 177 -3.31 9.46 -7.88
C THR A 177 -3.95 10.85 -7.90
N ALA A 178 -3.37 11.81 -8.63
CA ALA A 178 -3.97 13.13 -8.81
C ALA A 178 -5.31 13.06 -9.58
N VAL A 179 -5.39 12.24 -10.63
CA VAL A 179 -6.65 12.01 -11.36
C VAL A 179 -7.69 11.33 -10.46
N ALA A 180 -7.30 10.35 -9.65
CA ALA A 180 -8.19 9.70 -8.69
C ALA A 180 -8.74 10.68 -7.66
N ALA A 181 -7.87 11.53 -7.10
CA ALA A 181 -8.26 12.55 -6.13
C ALA A 181 -9.20 13.59 -6.74
N GLY A 182 -8.92 14.06 -7.95
CA GLY A 182 -9.77 15.03 -8.67
C GLY A 182 -11.10 14.46 -9.17
N ALA A 183 -11.20 13.14 -9.35
CA ALA A 183 -12.43 12.47 -9.77
C ALA A 183 -13.33 12.03 -8.61
N LYS A 184 -12.93 12.30 -7.36
CA LYS A 184 -13.74 11.98 -6.18
C LYS A 184 -15.00 12.87 -6.19
N PRO A 185 -16.21 12.31 -6.19
CA PRO A 185 -17.42 13.11 -6.22
C PRO A 185 -17.53 13.94 -4.93
N ASP A 186 -17.98 15.18 -5.05
CA ASP A 186 -18.30 16.05 -3.92
C ASP A 186 -19.59 15.54 -3.26
N ARG A 187 -19.44 14.46 -2.47
CA ARG A 187 -20.54 13.92 -1.69
C ARG A 187 -20.67 14.78 -0.45
N SER A 188 -21.68 15.64 -0.43
CA SER A 188 -22.11 16.32 0.80
C SER A 188 -22.28 15.27 1.90
N ALA A 189 -21.72 15.54 3.09
CA ALA A 189 -21.87 14.72 4.27
C ALA A 189 -23.31 14.86 4.81
N ASP A 190 -24.27 14.33 4.05
CA ASP A 190 -25.66 14.26 4.46
C ASP A 190 -25.79 13.21 5.58
N PRO A 191 -26.13 13.61 6.82
CA PRO A 191 -26.27 12.69 7.94
C PRO A 191 -27.43 11.72 7.77
N ASP A 192 -28.40 11.99 6.88
CA ASP A 192 -29.53 11.11 6.57
C ASP A 192 -29.26 10.15 5.40
N ARG A 193 -28.04 10.17 4.85
CA ARG A 193 -27.67 9.26 3.78
C ARG A 193 -27.69 7.82 4.28
N PRO A 194 -28.44 6.91 3.62
CA PRO A 194 -28.44 5.51 4.02
C PRO A 194 -27.02 4.96 3.97
N VAL A 195 -26.64 4.18 5.00
CA VAL A 195 -25.36 3.45 5.09
C VAL A 195 -25.11 2.62 3.83
N HIS A 196 -26.19 2.25 3.14
CA HIS A 196 -26.20 1.55 1.86
C HIS A 196 -26.64 2.51 0.74
N SER A 197 -25.69 2.96 -0.07
CA SER A 197 -25.99 3.61 -1.34
C SER A 197 -25.60 2.69 -2.50
N CYS A 198 -26.47 2.51 -3.49
CA CYS A 198 -26.15 1.84 -4.75
C CYS A 198 -25.23 2.68 -5.67
N ASP A 199 -24.58 3.70 -5.12
CA ASP A 199 -23.65 4.54 -5.85
C ASP A 199 -22.41 3.74 -6.22
N PRO A 200 -21.84 3.93 -7.42
CA PRO A 200 -20.56 3.33 -7.78
C PRO A 200 -19.47 3.75 -6.78
N PHE A 201 -18.56 2.82 -6.48
CA PHE A 201 -17.31 3.15 -5.81
C PHE A 201 -16.54 4.24 -6.56
N ASP A 202 -15.73 5.01 -5.84
CA ASP A 202 -14.89 6.06 -6.43
C ASP A 202 -13.90 5.48 -7.46
N LEU A 203 -13.44 6.33 -8.39
CA LEU A 203 -12.46 5.89 -9.37
C LEU A 203 -11.14 5.57 -8.68
N THR A 204 -10.76 4.29 -8.72
CA THR A 204 -9.51 3.80 -8.13
C THR A 204 -8.34 3.93 -9.11
N ILE A 205 -7.11 3.94 -8.59
CA ILE A 205 -5.88 3.98 -9.41
C ILE A 205 -5.85 2.86 -10.47
N PRO A 206 -6.16 1.58 -10.16
CA PRO A 206 -6.17 0.52 -11.17
C PRO A 206 -7.21 0.75 -12.27
N GLU A 207 -8.36 1.33 -11.91
CA GLU A 207 -9.45 1.60 -12.86
C GLU A 207 -9.08 2.73 -13.82
N ILE A 208 -8.50 3.82 -13.30
CA ILE A 208 -8.01 4.93 -14.13
C ILE A 208 -6.91 4.45 -15.08
N ARG A 209 -5.97 3.66 -14.57
CA ARG A 209 -4.92 3.04 -15.40
C ARG A 209 -5.53 2.19 -16.51
N HIS A 210 -6.56 1.40 -16.21
CA HIS A 210 -7.23 0.58 -17.20
C HIS A 210 -7.91 1.42 -18.29
N LEU A 211 -8.62 2.49 -17.89
CA LEU A 211 -9.26 3.42 -18.82
C LEU A 211 -8.24 4.11 -19.73
N ILE A 212 -7.12 4.59 -19.17
CA ILE A 212 -6.02 5.15 -19.94
C ILE A 212 -5.45 4.11 -20.91
N GLY A 213 -5.16 2.90 -20.43
CA GLY A 213 -4.60 1.84 -21.25
C GLY A 213 -5.52 1.38 -22.39
N THR A 214 -6.84 1.45 -22.21
CA THR A 214 -7.82 1.12 -23.25
C THR A 214 -8.04 2.24 -24.26
N LEU A 215 -7.89 3.50 -23.86
CA LEU A 215 -7.87 4.64 -24.78
C LEU A 215 -6.66 4.58 -25.74
N PHE A 216 -5.51 4.13 -25.25
CA PHE A 216 -4.27 4.08 -26.04
C PHE A 216 -4.01 2.75 -26.76
N LYS A 217 -4.81 1.70 -26.54
CA LYS A 217 -4.69 0.41 -27.26
C LYS A 217 -5.68 0.31 -28.42
N PRO A 218 -5.21 0.26 -29.69
CA PRO A 218 -6.09 0.13 -30.84
C PRO A 218 -6.66 -1.30 -31.03
N PRO A 219 -7.91 -1.43 -31.55
CA PRO A 219 -8.84 -0.35 -31.81
C PRO A 219 -9.44 0.17 -30.49
N ALA A 220 -9.27 1.46 -30.22
CA ALA A 220 -9.79 2.09 -29.02
C ALA A 220 -11.33 2.02 -29.06
N ALA A 221 -11.94 1.36 -28.09
CA ALA A 221 -13.39 1.40 -27.94
C ALA A 221 -13.83 2.85 -27.71
N PRO A 222 -15.00 3.27 -28.22
CA PRO A 222 -15.43 4.65 -28.07
C PRO A 222 -15.55 5.01 -26.57
N PRO A 223 -15.17 6.22 -26.13
CA PRO A 223 -15.03 6.56 -24.71
C PRO A 223 -16.27 6.26 -23.85
N HIS A 224 -17.48 6.41 -24.40
CA HIS A 224 -18.72 6.11 -23.70
C HIS A 224 -18.89 4.61 -23.39
N HIS A 225 -18.39 3.71 -24.24
CA HIS A 225 -18.37 2.27 -23.94
C HIS A 225 -17.39 1.93 -22.82
N LEU A 226 -16.22 2.58 -22.79
CA LEU A 226 -15.23 2.41 -21.72
C LEU A 226 -15.78 2.88 -20.36
N LEU A 227 -16.44 4.04 -20.35
CA LEU A 227 -17.08 4.58 -19.16
C LEU A 227 -18.25 3.71 -18.69
N ALA A 228 -19.10 3.23 -19.60
CA ALA A 228 -20.19 2.32 -19.28
C ALA A 228 -19.69 1.02 -18.64
N TRP A 229 -18.61 0.44 -19.19
CA TRP A 229 -18.00 -0.78 -18.63
C TRP A 229 -17.35 -0.55 -17.26
N SER A 230 -16.72 0.61 -17.07
CA SER A 230 -16.18 1.04 -15.78
C SER A 230 -17.27 1.19 -14.71
N ILE A 231 -18.37 1.88 -15.05
CA ILE A 231 -19.52 2.07 -14.15
C ILE A 231 -20.10 0.71 -13.76
N TRP A 232 -20.32 -0.18 -14.74
CA TRP A 232 -20.86 -1.51 -14.48
C TRP A 232 -19.99 -2.33 -13.52
N ARG A 233 -18.66 -2.37 -13.73
CA ARG A 233 -17.76 -3.12 -12.81
C ARG A 233 -17.75 -2.55 -11.40
N ARG A 234 -17.73 -1.23 -11.25
CA ARG A 234 -17.72 -0.57 -9.92
C ARG A 234 -19.02 -0.81 -9.16
N LEU A 235 -20.15 -0.87 -9.86
CA LEU A 235 -21.44 -1.26 -9.27
C LEU A 235 -21.43 -2.71 -8.79
N LEU A 236 -20.88 -3.64 -9.57
CA LEU A 236 -20.76 -5.05 -9.15
C LEU A 236 -19.82 -5.24 -7.96
N GLN A 237 -18.71 -4.51 -7.92
CA GLN A 237 -17.82 -4.52 -6.75
C GLN A 237 -18.53 -4.02 -5.49
N ALA A 238 -19.29 -2.93 -5.60
CA ALA A 238 -20.09 -2.40 -4.49
C ALA A 238 -21.14 -3.39 -4.00
N GLN A 239 -21.68 -4.22 -4.90
CA GLN A 239 -22.62 -5.29 -4.54
C GLN A 239 -21.93 -6.49 -3.90
N ALA A 240 -20.71 -6.84 -4.33
CA ALA A 240 -19.95 -7.96 -3.76
C ALA A 240 -19.41 -7.67 -2.35
N ASP A 241 -19.12 -6.40 -2.03
CA ASP A 241 -18.72 -5.94 -0.70
C ASP A 241 -19.91 -5.72 0.26
N ALA A 242 -21.15 -5.94 -0.19
CA ALA A 242 -22.31 -5.86 0.68
C ALA A 242 -22.30 -7.06 1.67
N PRO A 243 -22.53 -6.83 2.98
CA PRO A 243 -22.53 -7.91 3.95
C PRO A 243 -23.61 -8.93 3.66
N THR A 244 -23.26 -10.22 3.72
CA THR A 244 -24.23 -11.33 3.76
C THR A 244 -25.06 -11.22 5.03
N THR A 245 -26.37 -11.42 4.93
CA THR A 245 -27.24 -11.55 6.09
C THR A 245 -26.81 -12.75 6.96
N ASP A 246 -27.13 -12.71 8.26
CA ASP A 246 -26.76 -13.73 9.26
C ASP A 246 -27.21 -15.17 8.92
N ASP A 247 -28.01 -15.36 7.88
CA ASP A 247 -28.48 -16.65 7.37
C ASP A 247 -27.61 -17.22 6.22
N GLY A 248 -26.56 -16.50 5.79
CA GLY A 248 -25.68 -16.93 4.69
C GLY A 248 -26.32 -16.85 3.30
N SER A 249 -27.50 -16.24 3.16
CA SER A 249 -28.16 -16.04 1.87
C SER A 249 -27.69 -14.74 1.22
N PRO A 250 -27.40 -14.69 -0.10
CA PRO A 250 -27.25 -13.42 -0.79
C PRO A 250 -28.60 -12.68 -0.76
N ALA A 251 -28.60 -11.41 -0.33
CA ALA A 251 -29.80 -10.58 -0.29
C ALA A 251 -30.49 -10.60 -1.67
N ALA A 252 -31.70 -11.17 -1.72
CA ALA A 252 -32.42 -11.38 -2.97
C ALA A 252 -32.77 -10.04 -3.64
N TRP A 253 -32.21 -9.80 -4.83
CA TRP A 253 -32.61 -8.68 -5.67
C TRP A 253 -33.46 -9.16 -6.85
N THR A 254 -34.60 -8.48 -7.07
CA THR A 254 -35.45 -8.64 -8.25
C THR A 254 -35.13 -7.53 -9.27
N PRO A 255 -34.89 -7.84 -10.56
CA PRO A 255 -34.53 -6.83 -11.53
C PRO A 255 -35.72 -5.97 -11.94
N ARG A 256 -35.74 -4.69 -11.53
CA ARG A 256 -36.63 -3.69 -12.12
C ARG A 256 -35.93 -3.02 -13.31
N SER A 257 -36.51 -3.28 -14.49
CA SER A 257 -36.19 -2.74 -15.82
C SER A 257 -34.93 -3.30 -16.52
N ARG A 258 -35.14 -4.34 -17.33
CA ARG A 258 -34.32 -4.61 -18.52
C ARG A 258 -34.61 -3.52 -19.54
N SER A 259 -33.75 -2.52 -19.70
CA SER A 259 -33.74 -1.75 -20.93
C SER A 259 -33.20 -2.65 -22.07
N HIS A 260 -33.93 -2.70 -23.19
CA HIS A 260 -33.67 -3.60 -24.33
C HIS A 260 -32.25 -3.48 -24.93
N THR A 261 -31.53 -2.38 -24.65
CA THR A 261 -30.18 -2.14 -25.15
C THR A 261 -29.10 -2.97 -24.42
N GLY A 262 -29.33 -3.37 -23.18
CA GLY A 262 -28.37 -4.16 -22.39
C GLY A 262 -28.31 -5.64 -22.79
N GLY A 263 -29.42 -6.22 -23.25
CA GLY A 263 -29.50 -7.65 -23.60
C GLY A 263 -28.69 -8.04 -24.85
N LEU A 264 -28.67 -7.17 -25.86
CA LEU A 264 -27.94 -7.40 -27.12
C LEU A 264 -26.42 -7.33 -26.92
N VAL A 265 -25.95 -6.48 -26.00
CA VAL A 265 -24.52 -6.38 -25.66
C VAL A 265 -24.07 -7.65 -24.91
N THR A 266 -24.90 -8.19 -24.01
CA THR A 266 -24.59 -9.39 -23.23
C THR A 266 -24.49 -10.65 -24.10
N GLU A 267 -25.39 -10.85 -25.08
CA GLU A 267 -25.31 -12.01 -26.00
C GLU A 267 -24.17 -11.90 -27.03
N ALA A 268 -23.90 -10.70 -27.54
CA ALA A 268 -22.77 -10.47 -28.44
C ALA A 268 -21.42 -10.64 -27.72
N LEU A 269 -21.30 -10.21 -26.46
CA LEU A 269 -20.09 -10.40 -25.65
C LEU A 269 -19.93 -11.85 -25.15
N LEU A 270 -21.00 -12.57 -24.81
CA LEU A 270 -20.89 -13.99 -24.42
C LEU A 270 -20.35 -14.87 -25.56
N ARG A 271 -20.62 -14.52 -26.83
CA ARG A 271 -19.98 -15.17 -27.99
C ARG A 271 -18.50 -14.78 -28.15
N SER A 272 -18.14 -13.55 -27.78
CA SER A 272 -16.74 -13.07 -27.81
C SER A 272 -15.89 -13.55 -26.62
N GLN A 273 -16.50 -13.92 -25.49
CA GLN A 273 -15.79 -14.26 -24.25
C GLN A 273 -15.47 -15.75 -24.06
N ARG A 274 -15.87 -16.64 -24.98
CA ARG A 274 -15.43 -18.06 -24.94
C ARG A 274 -13.91 -18.26 -25.11
N GLY A 275 -13.12 -17.20 -25.32
CA GLY A 275 -11.68 -17.28 -25.56
C GLY A 275 -10.74 -16.64 -24.54
N LEU A 276 -11.22 -15.99 -23.47
CA LEU A 276 -10.35 -15.12 -22.65
C LEU A 276 -10.56 -15.22 -21.13
N ILE A 277 -10.57 -16.44 -20.58
CA ILE A 277 -10.31 -16.68 -19.15
C ILE A 277 -9.24 -17.77 -19.05
N MET A 278 -7.97 -17.36 -19.04
CA MET A 278 -6.85 -18.23 -18.64
C MET A 278 -6.67 -18.08 -17.13
N THR A 279 -7.34 -18.93 -16.36
CA THR A 279 -6.92 -19.22 -14.99
C THR A 279 -5.65 -20.06 -15.05
N THR A 280 -4.61 -19.67 -14.33
CA THR A 280 -3.26 -20.28 -14.35
C THR A 280 -3.19 -21.72 -13.83
N ASN A 281 -4.31 -22.40 -13.63
CA ASN A 281 -4.38 -23.76 -13.08
C ASN A 281 -4.85 -24.83 -14.09
N ARG A 282 -4.93 -24.52 -15.39
CA ARG A 282 -5.19 -25.53 -16.42
C ARG A 282 -4.48 -25.20 -17.73
N LEU A 283 -3.17 -25.49 -17.77
CA LEU A 283 -2.50 -25.77 -19.04
C LEU A 283 -2.65 -27.28 -19.27
N GLU A 284 -3.35 -27.68 -20.33
CA GLU A 284 -3.38 -29.08 -20.77
C GLU A 284 -2.06 -29.42 -21.48
N GLY A 285 -1.51 -30.62 -21.21
CA GLY A 285 -0.26 -31.09 -21.85
C GLY A 285 1.03 -30.46 -21.31
N VAL A 286 1.09 -30.15 -20.01
CA VAL A 286 2.32 -29.62 -19.38
C VAL A 286 3.35 -30.73 -19.18
N THR A 287 4.57 -30.50 -19.65
CA THR A 287 5.75 -31.31 -19.33
C THR A 287 6.69 -30.52 -18.43
N GLU A 288 7.18 -31.16 -17.37
CA GLU A 288 8.26 -30.62 -16.55
C GLU A 288 9.60 -31.00 -17.16
N LYS A 289 10.48 -30.00 -17.31
CA LYS A 289 11.83 -30.20 -17.83
C LYS A 289 12.82 -29.44 -16.98
N LEU A 290 13.89 -30.13 -16.59
CA LEU A 290 15.04 -29.50 -15.96
C LEU A 290 15.95 -28.92 -17.06
N ILE A 291 16.20 -27.62 -16.99
CA ILE A 291 17.09 -26.91 -17.91
C ILE A 291 18.40 -26.60 -17.17
N PRO A 292 19.55 -27.12 -17.62
CA PRO A 292 20.84 -26.77 -17.05
C PRO A 292 21.21 -25.33 -17.40
N THR A 293 21.60 -24.56 -16.38
CA THR A 293 22.10 -23.19 -16.51
C THR A 293 23.41 -23.03 -15.74
N ALA A 294 24.12 -21.92 -15.96
CA ALA A 294 25.32 -21.59 -15.20
C ALA A 294 25.07 -21.43 -13.67
N LEU A 295 23.81 -21.34 -13.24
CA LEU A 295 23.40 -21.23 -11.84
C LEU A 295 22.86 -22.55 -11.25
N GLY A 296 22.91 -23.65 -12.02
CA GLY A 296 22.35 -24.94 -11.66
C GLY A 296 21.14 -25.35 -12.51
N LEU A 297 20.48 -26.45 -12.14
CA LEU A 297 19.29 -26.96 -12.82
C LEU A 297 18.06 -26.17 -12.40
N ILE A 298 17.34 -25.62 -13.38
CA ILE A 298 16.08 -24.90 -13.16
C ILE A 298 14.93 -25.78 -13.64
N ASN A 299 13.91 -26.01 -12.80
CA ASN A 299 12.70 -26.71 -13.20
C ASN A 299 11.77 -25.74 -13.97
N VAL A 300 11.44 -26.10 -15.20
CA VAL A 300 10.56 -25.33 -16.08
C VAL A 300 9.37 -26.19 -16.47
N ARG A 301 8.16 -25.64 -16.28
CA ARG A 301 6.91 -26.20 -16.80
C ARG A 301 6.64 -25.63 -18.18
N VAL A 302 6.61 -26.50 -19.19
CA VAL A 302 6.33 -26.12 -20.58
C VAL A 302 4.99 -26.71 -20.98
N GLY A 303 4.08 -25.86 -21.44
CA GLY A 303 2.76 -26.26 -21.94
C GLY A 303 2.25 -25.27 -22.98
N GLY A 304 1.32 -25.70 -23.83
CA GLY A 304 0.80 -24.92 -24.96
C GLY A 304 1.09 -25.57 -26.31
N ARG A 305 0.69 -24.89 -27.40
CA ARG A 305 0.91 -25.39 -28.77
C ARG A 305 2.39 -25.22 -29.17
N PRO A 306 3.02 -26.22 -29.80
CA PRO A 306 4.44 -26.16 -30.20
C PRO A 306 4.73 -25.04 -31.21
N ASP A 307 3.72 -24.65 -32.01
CA ASP A 307 3.85 -23.62 -33.06
C ASP A 307 3.34 -22.23 -32.61
N GLY A 308 3.09 -22.04 -31.31
CA GLY A 308 2.63 -20.77 -30.74
C GLY A 308 3.79 -19.84 -30.34
N PRO A 309 3.53 -18.53 -30.17
CA PRO A 309 4.53 -17.61 -29.63
C PRO A 309 4.94 -18.01 -28.21
N ALA A 310 6.26 -18.05 -27.96
CA ALA A 310 6.80 -18.40 -26.65
C ALA A 310 6.57 -17.29 -25.62
N MET A 311 6.00 -17.64 -24.46
CA MET A 311 5.78 -16.72 -23.35
C MET A 311 6.39 -17.31 -22.08
N MET A 312 7.28 -16.55 -21.44
CA MET A 312 7.97 -16.97 -20.20
C MET A 312 7.31 -16.27 -19.00
N CYS A 313 6.75 -17.05 -18.08
CA CYS A 313 6.13 -16.56 -16.86
C CYS A 313 7.01 -16.92 -15.66
N TRP A 314 7.52 -15.92 -14.94
CA TRP A 314 8.24 -16.13 -13.69
C TRP A 314 7.26 -15.96 -12.51
N PRO A 315 7.04 -16.98 -11.66
CA PRO A 315 6.33 -16.77 -10.42
C PRO A 315 7.21 -15.87 -9.54
N SER A 316 6.73 -14.66 -9.26
CA SER A 316 7.39 -13.79 -8.28
C SER A 316 7.52 -14.55 -6.95
N LEU A 317 8.70 -14.49 -6.34
CA LEU A 317 9.00 -15.20 -5.09
C LEU A 317 7.87 -14.95 -4.06
N MET A 318 7.25 -16.05 -3.64
CA MET A 318 6.02 -16.10 -2.86
C MET A 318 6.07 -15.34 -1.53
N THR A 319 4.93 -14.75 -1.15
CA THR A 319 4.39 -14.95 0.20
C THR A 319 3.25 -15.96 0.07
N ALA A 320 3.49 -17.20 0.50
CA ALA A 320 2.44 -18.19 0.67
C ALA A 320 1.61 -17.82 1.92
N PRO A 321 0.27 -17.97 1.92
CA PRO A 321 -0.49 -17.98 3.15
C PRO A 321 -0.13 -19.24 3.93
N CYS A 322 0.35 -19.06 5.16
CA CYS A 322 0.54 -20.14 6.12
C CYS A 322 -0.83 -20.70 6.50
N GLY A 323 -1.25 -21.78 5.84
CA GLY A 323 -2.43 -22.57 6.18
C GLY A 323 -2.00 -23.90 6.79
N SER A 324 -2.24 -24.07 8.08
CA SER A 324 -2.05 -25.30 8.83
C SER A 324 -2.98 -26.41 8.35
N THR A 325 -2.42 -27.49 7.82
CA THR A 325 -3.06 -28.82 7.81
C THR A 325 -2.06 -29.84 8.34
N SER A 326 -1.94 -29.91 9.66
CA SER A 326 -1.38 -31.07 10.35
C SER A 326 -2.47 -32.12 10.50
N THR A 327 -2.60 -32.99 9.50
CA THR A 327 -3.36 -34.24 9.65
C THR A 327 -2.47 -35.21 10.42
N SER A 328 -2.62 -35.29 11.74
CA SER A 328 -1.94 -36.30 12.54
C SER A 328 -2.61 -37.65 12.31
N THR A 329 -2.02 -38.49 11.47
CA THR A 329 -2.36 -39.91 11.39
C THR A 329 -1.58 -40.65 12.46
N SER A 330 -2.25 -41.02 13.54
CA SER A 330 -1.73 -41.91 14.59
C SER A 330 -1.53 -43.32 14.04
N PRO A 331 -0.36 -43.97 14.20
CA PRO A 331 -0.25 -45.42 14.12
C PRO A 331 -0.53 -46.05 15.48
N ARG A 332 -1.52 -46.95 15.54
CA ARG A 332 -1.72 -47.89 16.66
C ARG A 332 -0.47 -48.78 16.81
N PRO A 333 -0.03 -49.08 18.04
CA PRO A 333 0.92 -50.15 18.28
C PRO A 333 0.19 -51.50 18.29
N THR A 334 0.72 -52.47 17.55
CA THR A 334 0.43 -53.90 17.69
C THR A 334 1.68 -54.60 18.18
N ALA A 335 1.50 -55.38 19.25
CA ALA A 335 2.43 -56.27 19.96
C ALA A 335 3.52 -55.59 20.81
#